data_AF-A0A2N2N532-F1
#
_entry.id   AF-A0A2N2N532-F1
#
_cell.length_a   1.000
_cell.length_b   1.000
_cell.length_c   1.000
_cell.angle_alpha   90.00
_cell.angle_beta   90.00
_cell.angle_gamma   90.00
#
_symmetry.space_group_name_H-M   'P 1'
#
loop_
_entity.id
_entity.type
_entity.pdbx_description
1 polymer ?
#
loop_
_entity_poly.entity_id
_entity_poly.type
_entity_poly.pdbx_seq_one_letter_code
_entity_poly.pdbx_strand_id
1 'polypeptide(L)'
;MSLTLNDNVVVTDLAYEKANRLGMSLISPKTTQPPSAPMRPYISKEQKLESFELKKSLSPTFINMEKTDFFEKKPSIILSAESTRVNGLTSTAVIQNDEQNRTSGYPKPINANRIDITDLRLRVMEELQLRFGKIDSNLLEKAIQRVFVGMGIE
;
A
#
# COMPACT_ATOMS: atom_id res chain seq x y z
N MET A 1 -22.01 -31.21 -19.99
CA MET A 1 -23.19 -30.66 -19.27
C MET A 1 -22.81 -29.26 -18.77
N SER A 2 -23.74 -28.30 -18.72
CA SER A 2 -23.41 -26.92 -18.32
C SER A 2 -24.37 -26.38 -17.26
N LEU A 3 -23.86 -25.55 -16.35
CA LEU A 3 -24.63 -24.89 -15.31
C LEU A 3 -24.51 -23.37 -15.47
N THR A 4 -25.64 -22.71 -15.67
CA THR A 4 -25.74 -21.25 -15.74
C THR A 4 -25.81 -20.67 -14.35
N LEU A 5 -24.96 -19.71 -14.07
CA LEU A 5 -24.86 -19.09 -12.75
C LEU A 5 -25.53 -17.71 -12.74
N ASN A 6 -26.25 -17.44 -11.66
CA ASN A 6 -26.88 -16.16 -11.41
C ASN A 6 -25.95 -15.24 -10.61
N ASP A 7 -26.19 -13.93 -10.72
CA ASP A 7 -25.41 -12.88 -10.06
C ASP A 7 -25.40 -12.95 -8.52
N ASN A 8 -26.35 -13.69 -7.93
CA ASN A 8 -26.46 -13.87 -6.49
C ASN A 8 -25.57 -15.00 -5.95
N VAL A 9 -24.89 -15.74 -6.84
CA VAL A 9 -24.07 -16.90 -6.47
C VAL A 9 -22.62 -16.58 -6.75
N VAL A 10 -21.82 -16.53 -5.68
CA VAL A 10 -20.36 -16.39 -5.78
C VAL A 10 -19.76 -17.77 -5.95
N VAL A 11 -19.03 -17.97 -7.05
CA VAL A 11 -18.27 -19.21 -7.28
C VAL A 11 -16.94 -19.09 -6.55
N THR A 12 -16.67 -20.07 -5.70
CA THR A 12 -15.36 -20.26 -5.08
C THR A 12 -14.51 -21.24 -5.90
N ASP A 13 -13.20 -21.19 -5.72
CA ASP A 13 -12.27 -22.06 -6.45
C ASP A 13 -12.57 -23.55 -6.24
N LEU A 14 -12.91 -23.94 -5.01
CA LEU A 14 -13.30 -25.32 -4.68
C LEU A 14 -14.54 -25.76 -5.45
N ALA A 15 -15.56 -24.90 -5.58
CA ALA A 15 -16.77 -25.22 -6.32
C ALA A 15 -16.49 -25.36 -7.82
N TYR A 16 -15.65 -24.49 -8.38
CA TYR A 16 -15.22 -24.54 -9.78
C TYR A 16 -14.49 -25.85 -10.11
N GLU A 17 -13.52 -26.26 -9.28
CA GLU A 17 -12.79 -27.51 -9.49
C GLU A 17 -13.70 -28.73 -9.40
N LYS A 18 -14.62 -28.76 -8.44
CA LYS A 18 -15.57 -29.87 -8.28
C LYS A 18 -16.50 -29.97 -9.48
N ALA A 19 -17.00 -28.85 -9.99
CA ALA A 19 -17.80 -28.83 -11.22
C ALA A 19 -17.02 -29.37 -12.42
N ASN A 20 -15.75 -28.96 -12.57
CA ASN A 20 -14.89 -29.44 -13.67
C ASN A 20 -14.60 -30.95 -13.55
N ARG A 21 -14.33 -31.45 -12.34
CA ARG A 21 -14.15 -32.89 -12.07
C ARG A 21 -15.42 -33.71 -12.36
N LEU A 22 -16.59 -33.08 -12.24
CA LEU A 22 -17.88 -33.67 -12.61
C LEU A 22 -18.21 -33.51 -14.11
N GLY A 23 -17.31 -32.91 -14.91
CA GLY A 23 -17.53 -32.67 -16.34
C GLY A 23 -18.59 -31.59 -16.62
N MET A 24 -18.82 -30.69 -15.66
CA MET A 24 -19.73 -29.56 -15.78
C MET A 24 -18.97 -28.26 -16.03
N SER A 25 -19.40 -27.52 -17.05
CA SER A 25 -18.88 -26.17 -17.33
C SER A 25 -19.78 -25.12 -16.71
N LEU A 26 -19.19 -24.17 -15.99
CA LEU A 26 -19.90 -23.05 -15.39
C LEU A 26 -19.95 -21.88 -16.39
N ILE A 27 -21.14 -21.39 -16.70
CA ILE A 27 -21.35 -20.27 -17.63
C ILE A 27 -21.84 -19.08 -16.80
N SER A 28 -21.00 -18.06 -16.66
CA SER A 28 -21.36 -16.79 -16.01
C SER A 28 -21.62 -15.72 -17.08
N PRO A 29 -22.72 -14.95 -17.00
CA PRO A 29 -23.04 -13.91 -17.97
C PRO A 29 -22.09 -12.71 -17.94
N LYS A 30 -21.26 -12.54 -16.90
CA LYS A 30 -20.38 -11.37 -16.69
C LYS A 30 -18.89 -11.62 -16.99
N THR A 31 -18.57 -12.66 -17.75
CA THR A 31 -17.21 -12.86 -18.26
C THR A 31 -16.84 -11.67 -19.16
N THR A 32 -15.85 -10.88 -18.74
CA THR A 32 -15.13 -9.83 -19.50
C THR A 32 -15.79 -8.47 -19.76
N GLN A 33 -16.35 -7.80 -18.74
CA GLN A 33 -16.43 -6.33 -18.82
C GLN A 33 -15.44 -5.69 -17.84
N PRO A 34 -14.28 -5.18 -18.32
CA PRO A 34 -13.45 -4.36 -17.45
C PRO A 34 -14.27 -3.16 -16.98
N PRO A 35 -14.12 -2.72 -15.72
CA PRO A 35 -14.79 -1.52 -15.25
C PRO A 35 -14.39 -0.38 -16.19
N SER A 36 -15.38 0.20 -16.87
CA SER A 36 -15.16 1.34 -17.76
C SER A 36 -14.37 2.39 -16.97
N ALA A 37 -13.18 2.74 -17.46
CA ALA A 37 -12.31 3.68 -16.75
C ALA A 37 -13.08 4.99 -16.50
N PRO A 38 -12.93 5.62 -15.31
CA PRO A 38 -13.62 6.88 -15.02
C PRO A 38 -13.31 7.91 -16.11
N MET A 39 -14.35 8.47 -16.73
CA MET A 39 -14.20 9.53 -17.72
C MET A 39 -13.58 10.76 -17.03
N ARG A 40 -12.39 11.21 -17.47
CA ARG A 40 -11.66 12.35 -16.89
C ARG A 40 -12.33 13.67 -17.30
N PRO A 41 -13.12 14.33 -16.44
CA PRO A 41 -14.02 15.40 -16.88
C PRO A 41 -13.37 16.78 -16.73
N TYR A 42 -12.19 17.07 -17.30
CA TYR A 42 -11.62 18.43 -17.23
C TYR A 42 -10.79 18.92 -18.44
N ILE A 43 -10.65 18.15 -19.53
CA ILE A 43 -9.76 18.56 -20.63
C ILE A 43 -10.42 19.41 -21.73
N SER A 44 -11.74 19.57 -21.73
CA SER A 44 -12.42 20.31 -22.81
C SER A 44 -13.64 21.08 -22.33
N LYS A 45 -13.48 21.86 -21.26
CA LYS A 45 -14.24 23.12 -21.16
C LYS A 45 -13.28 24.22 -21.55
N GLU A 46 -13.43 24.76 -22.74
CA GLU A 46 -12.78 26.00 -23.14
C GLU A 46 -13.08 27.04 -22.06
N GLN A 47 -12.08 27.34 -21.21
CA GLN A 47 -12.15 28.53 -20.38
C GLN A 47 -12.15 29.70 -21.35
N LYS A 48 -13.31 30.32 -21.52
CA LYS A 48 -13.43 31.67 -22.10
C LYS A 48 -12.66 32.61 -21.17
N LEU A 49 -11.34 32.66 -21.33
CA LEU A 49 -10.48 33.62 -20.68
C LEU A 49 -10.69 34.94 -21.41
N GLU A 50 -11.38 35.87 -20.77
CA GLU A 50 -11.32 37.26 -21.19
C GLU A 50 -9.85 37.70 -21.05
N SER A 51 -9.28 38.12 -22.18
CA SER A 51 -7.88 38.47 -22.30
C SER A 51 -7.59 39.75 -21.52
N PHE A 52 -7.09 39.62 -20.29
CA PHE A 52 -6.39 40.71 -19.63
C PHE A 52 -5.04 40.89 -20.35
N GLU A 53 -4.83 42.07 -20.94
CA GLU A 53 -3.60 42.37 -21.66
C GLU A 53 -2.37 42.15 -20.77
N LEU A 54 -1.57 41.16 -21.13
CA LEU A 54 -0.26 40.90 -20.52
C LEU A 54 0.70 41.99 -20.99
N LYS A 55 1.10 42.89 -20.09
CA LYS A 55 2.26 43.76 -20.33
C LYS A 55 3.47 42.85 -20.60
N LYS A 56 4.06 42.99 -21.79
CA LYS A 56 5.27 42.29 -22.22
C LYS A 56 6.43 42.65 -21.28
N SER A 57 6.62 41.88 -20.21
CA SER A 57 7.83 41.99 -19.40
C SER A 57 8.99 41.34 -20.16
N LEU A 58 10.14 42.00 -20.13
CA LEU A 58 11.39 41.46 -20.68
C LEU A 58 11.65 40.09 -20.05
N SER A 59 11.81 39.07 -20.89
CA SER A 59 12.24 37.73 -20.49
C SER A 59 13.55 37.81 -19.70
N PRO A 60 13.69 37.11 -18.55
CA PRO A 60 14.93 37.13 -17.80
C PRO A 60 16.03 36.44 -18.61
N THR A 61 17.19 37.09 -18.70
CA THR A 61 18.41 36.52 -19.27
C THR A 61 18.87 35.36 -18.41
N PHE A 62 18.91 34.15 -18.96
CA PHE A 62 19.56 33.01 -18.32
C PHE A 62 21.07 33.25 -18.30
N ILE A 63 21.69 33.18 -17.12
CA ILE A 63 23.14 33.27 -16.95
C ILE A 63 23.78 32.09 -17.68
N ASN A 64 24.56 32.40 -18.70
CA ASN A 64 25.33 31.44 -19.49
C ASN A 64 26.57 31.06 -18.69
N MET A 65 26.64 29.80 -18.24
CA MET A 65 27.74 29.28 -17.43
C MET A 65 28.82 28.69 -18.34
N GLU A 66 29.71 29.53 -18.84
CA GLU A 66 31.01 29.12 -19.38
C GLU A 66 32.03 30.24 -19.10
N LYS A 67 32.94 29.99 -18.17
CA LYS A 67 34.39 29.88 -18.41
C LYS A 67 35.13 29.90 -17.09
N THR A 68 36.01 28.92 -16.97
CA THR A 68 36.98 28.65 -15.91
C THR A 68 37.92 29.84 -15.69
N ASP A 69 38.37 30.07 -14.44
CA ASP A 69 39.76 29.83 -14.00
C ASP A 69 40.27 30.74 -12.84
N PHE A 70 40.94 30.09 -11.86
CA PHE A 70 41.93 30.60 -10.86
C PHE A 70 41.48 31.62 -9.78
N PHE A 71 41.95 31.68 -8.52
CA PHE A 71 42.68 30.82 -7.58
C PHE A 71 42.74 31.65 -6.26
N GLU A 72 42.29 31.17 -5.09
CA GLU A 72 42.97 31.55 -3.83
C GLU A 72 42.65 30.60 -2.66
N LYS A 73 43.63 30.49 -1.77
CA LYS A 73 43.92 29.33 -0.92
C LYS A 73 43.97 29.75 0.56
N LYS A 74 43.15 29.05 1.38
CA LYS A 74 43.30 28.70 2.83
C LYS A 74 43.09 29.80 3.93
N PRO A 75 42.85 29.43 5.23
CA PRO A 75 42.52 28.12 5.84
C PRO A 75 41.38 28.11 6.93
N SER A 76 40.94 26.88 7.25
CA SER A 76 40.51 26.36 8.58
C SER A 76 39.33 26.98 9.33
N ILE A 77 38.19 26.28 9.34
CA ILE A 77 37.50 25.89 10.59
C ILE A 77 37.12 24.41 10.48
N ILE A 78 37.66 23.61 11.39
CA ILE A 78 37.29 22.22 11.66
C ILE A 78 36.03 22.26 12.53
N LEU A 79 34.98 21.51 12.18
CA LEU A 79 34.09 20.88 13.16
C LEU A 79 33.44 19.63 12.53
N SER A 80 34.08 18.49 12.79
CA SER A 80 33.54 17.17 13.15
C SER A 80 32.22 16.63 12.54
N ALA A 81 32.38 15.39 12.03
CA ALA A 81 31.47 14.23 12.12
C ALA A 81 30.38 14.03 11.05
N GLU A 82 30.68 13.07 10.16
CA GLU A 82 29.82 11.99 9.66
C GLU A 82 28.40 12.27 9.19
N SER A 83 28.20 12.14 7.86
CA SER A 83 27.37 11.07 7.30
C SER A 83 27.38 11.20 5.78
N THR A 84 27.89 10.17 5.09
CA THR A 84 27.86 10.06 3.63
C THR A 84 26.40 9.97 3.18
N ARG A 85 25.82 11.13 2.85
CA ARG A 85 24.50 11.23 2.23
C ARG A 85 24.62 10.78 0.78
N VAL A 86 24.10 9.59 0.50
CA VAL A 86 23.61 9.27 -0.84
C VAL A 86 22.59 10.34 -1.23
N ASN A 87 22.84 11.00 -2.35
CA ASN A 87 22.07 12.14 -2.83
C ASN A 87 20.60 11.75 -3.03
N GLY A 88 19.69 12.33 -2.23
CA GLY A 88 18.25 12.31 -2.51
C GLY A 88 17.29 12.18 -1.32
N LEU A 89 17.77 11.81 -0.12
CA LEU A 89 16.90 11.68 1.05
C LEU A 89 17.07 12.89 1.98
N THR A 90 16.01 13.68 2.15
CA THR A 90 15.94 14.70 3.20
C THR A 90 15.98 14.01 4.57
N SER A 91 16.72 14.60 5.52
CA SER A 91 16.90 14.07 6.88
C SER A 91 15.61 13.95 7.70
N THR A 92 14.47 14.38 7.15
CA THR A 92 13.15 14.26 7.75
C THR A 92 12.41 12.98 7.36
N ALA A 93 12.91 12.21 6.39
CA ALA A 93 12.33 10.91 6.01
C ALA A 93 12.73 9.82 7.00
N VAL A 94 12.28 9.93 8.24
CA VAL A 94 12.31 8.83 9.20
C VAL A 94 11.13 7.92 8.86
N ILE A 95 11.42 6.73 8.33
CA ILE A 95 10.41 5.66 8.23
C ILE A 95 10.18 5.16 9.66
N GLN A 96 9.14 5.69 10.30
CA GLN A 96 8.74 5.26 11.64
C GLN A 96 8.15 3.84 11.54
N ASN A 97 8.55 2.96 12.46
CA ASN A 97 8.02 1.60 12.55
C ASN A 97 6.49 1.61 12.73
N ASP A 98 5.78 0.71 12.04
CA ASP A 98 4.32 0.61 11.97
C ASP A 98 3.58 0.58 13.32
N GLU A 99 4.29 0.25 14.40
CA GLU A 99 3.75 0.20 15.77
C GLU A 99 3.46 1.58 16.38
N GLN A 100 4.22 2.62 16.01
CA GLN A 100 4.02 3.97 16.57
C GLN A 100 2.83 4.72 15.94
N ASN A 101 2.28 4.20 14.85
CA ASN A 101 1.21 4.84 14.10
C ASN A 101 -0.19 4.29 14.45
N ARG A 102 -0.39 3.84 15.70
CA ARG A 102 -1.69 3.34 16.20
C ARG A 102 -2.67 4.47 16.59
N THR A 103 -2.16 5.67 16.85
CA THR A 103 -2.94 6.82 17.37
C THR A 103 -3.18 7.92 16.33
N SER A 104 -2.42 7.96 15.25
CA SER A 104 -2.59 8.96 14.20
C SER A 104 -3.84 8.56 13.40
N GLY A 105 -4.92 9.35 13.45
CA GLY A 105 -6.22 9.08 12.82
C GLY A 105 -6.23 8.95 11.28
N TYR A 106 -5.12 8.56 10.68
CA TYR A 106 -5.02 8.11 9.30
C TYR A 106 -5.41 6.63 9.22
N PRO A 107 -6.38 6.26 8.37
CA PRO A 107 -6.72 4.87 8.15
C PRO A 107 -5.50 4.15 7.58
N LYS A 108 -5.08 3.06 8.23
CA LYS A 108 -4.08 2.16 7.66
C LYS A 108 -4.62 1.61 6.35
N PRO A 109 -3.83 1.59 5.25
CA PRO A 109 -4.28 1.00 4.01
C PRO A 109 -4.65 -0.46 4.27
N ILE A 110 -5.94 -0.77 4.16
CA ILE A 110 -6.48 -2.11 4.34
C ILE A 110 -6.03 -2.91 3.13
N ASN A 111 -4.91 -3.62 3.27
CA ASN A 111 -4.53 -4.59 2.27
C ASN A 111 -5.35 -5.84 2.55
N ALA A 112 -6.40 -6.09 1.75
CA ALA A 112 -7.38 -7.17 1.98
C ALA A 112 -6.75 -8.57 2.14
N ASN A 113 -5.51 -8.74 1.67
CA ASN A 113 -4.76 -10.00 1.74
C ASN A 113 -3.66 -10.03 2.81
N ARG A 114 -3.41 -8.93 3.56
CA ARG A 114 -2.42 -8.94 4.64
C ARG A 114 -3.12 -9.28 5.94
N ILE A 115 -3.01 -10.53 6.36
CA ILE A 115 -3.49 -10.99 7.67
C ILE A 115 -2.55 -10.39 8.72
N ASP A 116 -3.06 -9.53 9.60
CA ASP A 116 -2.30 -9.05 10.74
C ASP A 116 -2.15 -10.20 11.75
N ILE A 117 -0.91 -10.59 12.06
CA ILE A 117 -0.60 -11.73 12.91
C ILE A 117 -1.18 -11.51 14.32
N THR A 118 -1.23 -10.25 14.77
CA THR A 118 -1.83 -9.90 16.06
C THR A 118 -3.33 -10.15 16.08
N ASP A 119 -4.03 -9.81 14.99
CA ASP A 119 -5.47 -10.00 14.88
C ASP A 119 -5.83 -11.49 14.80
N LEU A 120 -5.01 -12.26 14.08
CA LEU A 120 -5.15 -13.72 14.00
C LEU A 120 -5.01 -14.37 15.38
N ARG A 121 -4.00 -13.95 16.16
CA ARG A 121 -3.82 -14.43 17.54
C ARG A 121 -5.02 -14.15 18.41
N LEU A 122 -5.52 -12.92 18.38
CA LEU A 122 -6.69 -12.51 19.17
C LEU A 122 -7.92 -13.34 18.82
N ARG A 123 -8.18 -13.54 17.52
CA ARG A 123 -9.29 -14.37 17.05
C ARG A 123 -9.17 -15.83 17.50
N VAL A 124 -7.97 -16.41 17.37
CA VAL A 124 -7.73 -17.80 17.82
C VAL A 124 -7.90 -17.93 19.33
N MET A 125 -7.42 -16.94 20.10
CA MET A 125 -7.58 -16.92 21.55
C MET A 125 -9.05 -16.89 21.96
N GLU A 126 -9.85 -16.03 21.32
CA GLU A 126 -11.31 -15.93 21.54
C GLU A 126 -12.03 -17.24 21.20
N GLU A 127 -11.75 -17.83 20.03
CA GLU A 127 -12.32 -19.11 19.61
C GLU A 127 -12.00 -20.23 20.61
N LEU A 128 -10.75 -20.31 21.06
CA LEU A 128 -10.33 -21.34 22.02
C LEU A 128 -10.99 -21.14 23.39
N GLN A 129 -11.13 -19.89 23.85
CA GLN A 129 -11.80 -19.59 25.10
C GLN A 129 -13.30 -19.94 25.05
N LEU A 130 -13.97 -19.72 23.91
CA LEU A 130 -15.35 -20.13 23.68
C LEU A 130 -15.51 -21.65 23.68
N ARG A 131 -14.59 -22.38 23.04
CA ARG A 131 -14.69 -23.84 22.89
C ARG A 131 -14.33 -24.62 24.14
N PHE A 132 -13.29 -24.18 24.84
CA PHE A 132 -12.70 -24.95 25.94
C PHE A 132 -12.95 -24.34 27.32
N GLY A 133 -13.60 -23.17 27.41
CA GLY A 133 -13.99 -22.54 28.66
C GLY A 133 -12.81 -21.90 29.42
N LYS A 134 -12.76 -22.09 30.74
CA LYS A 134 -11.72 -21.49 31.59
C LYS A 134 -10.39 -22.24 31.47
N ILE A 135 -9.54 -21.83 30.53
CA ILE A 135 -8.14 -22.23 30.43
C ILE A 135 -7.25 -21.10 31.00
N ASP A 136 -6.09 -21.45 31.53
CA ASP A 136 -5.04 -20.50 31.88
C ASP A 136 -4.55 -19.72 30.64
N SER A 137 -4.69 -18.40 30.66
CA SER A 137 -4.27 -17.50 29.58
C SER A 137 -2.80 -17.66 29.22
N ASN A 138 -1.92 -17.92 30.19
CA ASN A 138 -0.48 -18.10 29.92
C ASN A 138 -0.21 -19.39 29.14
N LEU A 139 -0.92 -20.46 29.48
CA LEU A 139 -0.82 -21.73 28.76
C LEU A 139 -1.36 -21.59 27.35
N LEU A 140 -2.49 -20.89 27.20
CA LEU A 140 -3.12 -20.64 25.91
C LEU A 140 -2.21 -19.83 24.99
N GLU A 141 -1.61 -18.74 25.48
CA GLU A 141 -0.67 -17.92 24.72
C GLU A 141 0.55 -18.74 24.26
N LYS A 142 1.16 -19.53 25.16
CA LYS A 142 2.30 -20.39 24.80
C LYS A 142 1.93 -21.45 23.78
N ALA A 143 0.73 -22.04 23.90
CA ALA A 143 0.23 -23.01 22.94
C ALA A 143 0.03 -22.37 21.56
N ILE A 144 -0.62 -21.21 21.50
CA ILE A 144 -0.82 -20.44 20.27
C ILE A 144 0.54 -20.07 19.66
N GLN A 145 1.47 -19.54 20.45
CA GLN A 145 2.81 -19.19 19.98
C GLN A 145 3.54 -20.40 19.39
N ARG A 146 3.52 -21.56 20.06
CA ARG A 146 4.17 -22.78 19.56
C ARG A 146 3.56 -23.24 18.23
N VAL A 147 2.24 -23.17 18.09
CA VAL A 147 1.55 -23.52 16.84
C VAL A 147 1.92 -22.54 15.73
N PHE A 148 1.93 -21.24 16.01
CA PHE A 148 2.21 -20.22 14.99
C PHE A 148 3.65 -20.30 14.49
N VAL A 149 4.61 -20.51 15.40
CA VAL A 149 6.01 -20.78 15.03
C VAL A 149 6.12 -22.07 14.21
N GLY A 150 5.41 -23.13 14.61
CA GLY A 150 5.37 -24.39 13.86
C GLY A 150 4.74 -24.27 12.47
N MET A 151 3.87 -23.29 12.26
CA MET A 151 3.23 -22.99 10.98
C MET A 151 3.98 -21.94 10.14
N GLY A 152 5.05 -21.33 10.67
CA GLY A 152 5.81 -20.29 9.98
C GLY A 152 5.05 -18.98 9.80
N ILE A 153 4.13 -18.66 10.71
CA ILE A 153 3.32 -17.42 10.69
C ILE A 153 4.04 -16.26 11.40
N GLU A 154 5.12 -16.55 12.15
CA GLU A 154 5.91 -15.60 12.95
C GLU A 154 7.31 -15.31 12.39
#